data_AF-A0A1V4ZCH8-F1
#
_entry.id   AF-A0A1V4ZCH8-F1
#
_cell.length_a   1.000
_cell.length_b   1.000
_cell.length_c   1.000
_cell.angle_alpha   90.00
_cell.angle_beta   90.00
_cell.angle_gamma   90.00
#
_symmetry.space_group_name_H-M   'P 1'
#
loop_
_entity.id
_entity.type
_entity.pdbx_description
1 polymer ?
#
loop_
_entity_poly.entity_id
_entity_poly.type
_entity_poly.pdbx_seq_one_letter_code
_entity_poly.pdbx_strand_id
1 'polypeptide(L)'
;MREESKVIIEMAAKRRSEQILKATPGVETNLVLDDSGLRGALQVIKDGELLRLEFIETESTAGQVHYFDDYIEVARSTGSLILIFPVSKYSRDMAAAVYQGILNEVKKKAERDVELHGYVFDTLGNVNKVC
;
A
#
# COMPACT_ATOMS: atom_id res chain seq x y z
N MET A 1 -2.20 -3.06 20.93
CA MET A 1 -1.57 -3.58 19.69
C MET A 1 -2.52 -3.62 18.48
N ARG A 2 -3.57 -4.47 18.44
CA ARG A 2 -4.47 -4.55 17.26
C ARG A 2 -5.25 -3.26 17.01
N GLU A 3 -5.91 -2.72 18.05
CA GLU A 3 -6.64 -1.44 17.95
C GLU A 3 -5.72 -0.27 17.55
N GLU A 4 -4.51 -0.19 18.12
CA GLU A 4 -3.53 0.85 17.78
C GLU A 4 -3.07 0.74 16.32
N SER A 5 -2.81 -0.47 15.84
CA SER A 5 -2.40 -0.72 14.44
C SER A 5 -3.51 -0.31 13.47
N LYS A 6 -4.75 -0.69 13.79
CA LYS A 6 -5.95 -0.30 13.04
C LYS A 6 -6.09 1.23 12.95
N VAL A 7 -6.01 1.93 14.08
CA VAL A 7 -6.11 3.40 14.12
C VAL A 7 -5.03 4.05 13.25
N ILE A 8 -3.80 3.54 13.31
CA ILE A 8 -2.69 4.06 12.50
C ILE A 8 -2.94 3.84 11.00
N ILE A 9 -3.42 2.66 10.60
CA ILE A 9 -3.79 2.36 9.20
C ILE A 9 -4.91 3.28 8.75
N GLU A 10 -5.97 3.45 9.55
CA GLU A 10 -7.10 4.34 9.23
C GLU A 10 -6.65 5.79 9.08
N MET A 11 -5.73 6.26 9.92
CA MET A 11 -5.14 7.60 9.79
C MET A 11 -4.34 7.75 8.50
N ALA A 12 -3.45 6.81 8.19
CA ALA A 12 -2.66 6.82 6.97
C ALA A 12 -3.56 6.76 5.73
N ALA A 13 -4.57 5.89 5.74
CA ALA A 13 -5.56 5.74 4.68
C ALA A 13 -6.33 7.04 4.46
N LYS A 14 -6.83 7.68 5.53
CA LYS A 14 -7.56 8.95 5.44
C LYS A 14 -6.69 10.04 4.81
N ARG A 15 -5.45 10.21 5.27
CA ARG A 15 -4.51 11.19 4.71
C ARG A 15 -4.21 10.90 3.25
N ARG A 16 -4.04 9.63 2.92
CA ARG A 16 -3.79 9.20 1.56
C ARG A 16 -4.99 9.49 0.67
N SER A 17 -6.21 9.13 1.09
CA SER A 17 -7.46 9.46 0.41
C SER A 17 -7.58 10.95 0.10
N GLU A 18 -7.32 11.83 1.08
CA GLU A 18 -7.33 13.29 0.88
C GLU A 18 -6.37 13.73 -0.24
N GLN A 19 -5.15 13.16 -0.30
CA GLN A 19 -4.19 13.45 -1.36
C GLN A 19 -4.71 12.97 -2.74
N ILE A 20 -5.31 11.79 -2.79
CA ILE A 20 -5.80 11.15 -4.02
C ILE A 20 -6.98 11.95 -4.60
N LEU A 21 -7.97 12.25 -3.77
CA LEU A 21 -9.17 12.99 -4.17
C LEU A 21 -8.82 14.39 -4.67
N LYS A 22 -7.78 15.01 -4.10
CA LYS A 22 -7.27 16.31 -4.56
C LYS A 22 -6.54 16.20 -5.91
N ALA A 23 -5.78 15.14 -6.13
CA ALA A 23 -4.99 14.95 -7.35
C ALA A 23 -5.81 14.40 -8.52
N THR A 24 -6.85 13.61 -8.23
CA THR A 24 -7.66 12.91 -9.23
C THR A 24 -9.15 13.16 -8.96
N PRO A 25 -9.71 14.27 -9.45
CA PRO A 25 -11.14 14.56 -9.26
C PRO A 25 -12.04 13.47 -9.84
N GLY A 26 -13.15 13.19 -9.14
CA GLY A 26 -14.16 12.22 -9.59
C GLY A 26 -13.84 10.76 -9.28
N VAL A 27 -12.82 10.48 -8.45
CA VAL A 27 -12.59 9.15 -7.88
C VAL A 27 -13.17 9.06 -6.48
N GLU A 28 -13.44 7.84 -6.04
CA GLU A 28 -13.81 7.49 -4.67
C GLU A 28 -12.69 6.66 -4.05
N THR A 29 -12.58 6.67 -2.71
CA THR A 29 -11.63 5.83 -2.00
C THR A 29 -12.31 5.06 -0.89
N ASN A 30 -12.01 3.75 -0.78
CA ASN A 30 -12.57 2.88 0.24
C ASN A 30 -11.45 2.09 0.94
N LEU A 31 -11.41 2.11 2.27
CA LEU A 31 -10.45 1.32 3.04
C LEU A 31 -11.08 0.00 3.44
N VAL A 32 -10.41 -1.09 3.09
CA VAL A 32 -10.73 -2.44 3.59
C VAL A 32 -9.59 -2.90 4.49
N LEU A 33 -9.89 -3.32 5.71
CA LEU A 33 -8.93 -3.93 6.61
C LEU A 33 -8.99 -5.45 6.46
N ASP A 34 -7.85 -6.12 6.64
CA ASP A 34 -7.84 -7.57 6.76
C ASP A 34 -8.44 -8.04 8.10
N ASP A 35 -8.73 -9.33 8.22
CA ASP A 35 -9.33 -9.91 9.44
C ASP A 35 -8.49 -9.69 10.69
N SER A 36 -7.18 -9.47 10.53
CA SER A 36 -6.25 -9.22 11.64
C SER A 36 -6.24 -7.77 12.10
N GLY A 37 -6.68 -6.83 11.25
CA GLY A 37 -6.58 -5.39 11.45
C GLY A 37 -5.14 -4.86 11.39
N LEU A 38 -4.21 -5.64 10.84
CA LEU A 38 -2.78 -5.30 10.75
C LEU A 38 -2.37 -4.87 9.34
N ARG A 39 -3.29 -4.96 8.38
CA ARG A 39 -3.08 -4.52 7.01
C ARG A 39 -4.35 -3.92 6.45
N GLY A 40 -4.19 -2.85 5.68
CA GLY A 40 -5.28 -2.21 4.94
C GLY A 40 -5.03 -2.27 3.43
N ALA A 41 -6.11 -2.29 2.67
CA ALA A 41 -6.12 -2.07 1.24
C ALA A 41 -7.01 -0.85 0.94
N LEU A 42 -6.39 0.24 0.49
CA LEU A 42 -7.09 1.42 0.04
C LEU A 42 -7.42 1.27 -1.45
N GLN A 43 -8.70 1.04 -1.73
CA GLN A 43 -9.25 0.98 -3.07
C GLN A 43 -9.46 2.40 -3.60
N VAL A 44 -9.08 2.64 -4.85
CA VAL A 44 -9.42 3.87 -5.58
C VAL A 44 -10.30 3.47 -6.74
N ILE A 45 -11.53 3.99 -6.74
CA ILE A 45 -12.59 3.58 -7.65
C ILE A 45 -13.01 4.77 -8.49
N LYS A 46 -13.29 4.56 -9.78
CA LYS A 46 -13.86 5.58 -10.66
C LYS A 46 -14.94 4.94 -11.51
N ASP A 47 -16.11 5.57 -11.55
CA ASP A 47 -17.25 5.08 -12.35
C ASP A 47 -17.62 3.61 -12.05
N GLY A 48 -17.42 3.16 -10.80
CA GLY A 48 -17.67 1.79 -10.35
C GLY A 48 -16.55 0.79 -10.61
N GLU A 49 -15.45 1.19 -11.26
CA GLU A 49 -14.30 0.33 -11.57
C GLU A 49 -13.12 0.59 -10.63
N LEU A 50 -12.47 -0.48 -10.17
CA LEU A 50 -11.24 -0.40 -9.39
C LEU A 50 -10.09 0.07 -10.28
N LEU A 51 -9.64 1.31 -10.09
CA LEU A 51 -8.51 1.87 -10.83
C LEU A 51 -7.16 1.42 -10.25
N ARG A 52 -7.06 1.39 -8.92
CA ARG A 52 -5.84 0.94 -8.22
C ARG A 52 -6.12 0.52 -6.79
N LEU A 53 -5.23 -0.31 -6.27
CA LEU A 53 -5.22 -0.77 -4.88
C LEU A 53 -3.90 -0.38 -4.22
N GLU A 54 -3.96 0.30 -3.08
CA GLU A 54 -2.78 0.67 -2.29
C GLU A 54 -2.76 -0.12 -0.97
N PHE A 55 -1.75 -0.96 -0.75
CA PHE A 55 -1.59 -1.69 0.50
C PHE A 55 -0.92 -0.81 1.55
N ILE A 56 -1.55 -0.71 2.71
CA ILE A 56 -1.03 -0.03 3.89
C ILE A 56 -0.64 -1.10 4.89
N GLU A 57 0.66 -1.23 5.10
CA GLU A 57 1.24 -2.25 5.95
C GLU A 57 1.56 -1.71 7.34
N THR A 58 1.58 -2.60 8.33
CA THR A 58 2.15 -2.32 9.65
C THR A 58 3.58 -2.86 9.74
N GLU A 59 4.23 -2.62 10.86
CA GLU A 59 5.58 -3.12 11.12
C GLU A 59 5.67 -4.65 11.05
N SER A 60 4.57 -5.33 11.38
CA SER A 60 4.46 -6.78 11.38
C SER A 60 4.13 -7.38 10.03
N THR A 61 3.60 -6.61 9.08
CA THR A 61 3.14 -7.13 7.79
C THR A 61 4.01 -6.69 6.62
N ALA A 62 4.63 -5.52 6.72
CA ALA A 62 5.50 -4.97 5.69
C ALA A 62 6.61 -5.96 5.30
N GLY A 63 6.64 -6.33 4.01
CA GLY A 63 7.65 -7.19 3.41
C GLY A 63 7.62 -8.65 3.87
N GLN A 64 6.58 -9.11 4.55
CA GLN A 64 6.47 -10.52 4.94
C GLN A 64 6.10 -11.39 3.75
N VAL A 65 6.81 -12.51 3.58
CA VAL A 65 6.69 -13.41 2.42
C VAL A 65 5.26 -13.95 2.23
N HIS A 66 4.52 -14.19 3.31
CA HIS A 66 3.16 -14.74 3.21
C HIS A 66 2.14 -13.77 2.62
N TYR A 67 2.44 -12.48 2.48
CA TYR A 67 1.60 -11.50 1.77
C TYR A 67 1.98 -11.31 0.29
N PHE A 68 3.01 -12.00 -0.21
CA PHE A 68 3.49 -11.78 -1.57
C PHE A 68 2.48 -12.24 -2.63
N ASP A 69 1.70 -13.28 -2.35
CA ASP A 69 0.71 -13.77 -3.31
C ASP A 69 -0.34 -12.69 -3.61
N ASP A 70 -0.78 -11.92 -2.60
CA ASP A 70 -1.67 -10.77 -2.78
C ASP A 70 -1.02 -9.67 -3.62
N TYR A 71 0.26 -9.37 -3.38
CA TYR A 71 1.00 -8.39 -4.19
C TYR A 71 1.11 -8.82 -5.65
N ILE A 72 1.35 -10.11 -5.89
CA ILE A 72 1.46 -10.69 -7.23
C ILE A 72 0.11 -10.64 -7.93
N GLU A 73 -0.98 -10.99 -7.26
CA GLU A 73 -2.33 -10.96 -7.84
C GLU A 73 -2.74 -9.54 -8.27
N VAL A 74 -2.50 -8.54 -7.42
CA VAL A 74 -2.77 -7.13 -7.76
C VAL A 74 -1.88 -6.64 -8.89
N ALA A 75 -0.60 -6.99 -8.87
CA ALA A 75 0.33 -6.61 -9.93
C ALA A 75 -0.05 -7.25 -11.28
N ARG A 76 -0.52 -8.51 -11.29
CA ARG A 76 -1.00 -9.21 -12.49
C ARG A 76 -2.22 -8.51 -13.09
N SER A 77 -3.21 -8.22 -12.24
CA SER A 77 -4.48 -7.63 -12.66
C SER A 77 -4.33 -6.17 -13.13
N THR A 78 -3.60 -5.35 -12.37
CA THR A 78 -3.54 -3.89 -12.63
C THR A 78 -2.28 -3.44 -13.37
N GLY A 79 -1.19 -4.21 -13.34
CA GLY A 79 0.12 -3.78 -13.82
C GLY A 79 0.84 -2.79 -12.88
N SER A 80 0.25 -2.49 -11.72
CA SER A 80 0.84 -1.62 -10.71
C SER A 80 0.79 -2.27 -9.34
N LEU A 81 1.76 -1.93 -8.49
CA LEU A 81 1.77 -2.34 -7.09
C LEU A 81 2.10 -1.12 -6.22
N ILE A 82 1.20 -0.76 -5.32
CA ILE A 82 1.39 0.38 -4.44
C ILE A 82 1.46 -0.10 -3.00
N LEU A 83 2.57 0.21 -2.32
CA LEU A 83 2.86 -0.23 -0.96
C LEU A 83 3.19 0.98 -0.07
N ILE A 84 2.63 1.00 1.14
CA ILE A 84 2.80 2.09 2.10
C ILE A 84 3.27 1.51 3.44
N PHE A 85 4.49 1.83 3.86
CA PHE A 85 5.12 1.26 5.07
C PHE A 85 5.23 2.28 6.22
N PRO A 86 5.27 1.83 7.48
CA PRO A 86 5.44 2.73 8.62
C PRO A 86 6.91 3.13 8.80
N VAL A 87 7.16 4.43 8.95
CA VAL A 87 8.53 4.97 9.13
C VAL A 87 9.16 4.57 10.47
N SER A 88 8.34 4.21 11.46
CA SER A 88 8.78 3.77 12.80
C SER A 88 9.73 2.57 12.74
N LYS A 89 9.58 1.72 11.71
CA LYS A 89 10.47 0.59 11.44
C LYS A 89 11.21 0.70 10.11
N TYR A 90 10.58 1.28 9.09
CA TYR A 90 11.14 1.36 7.75
C TYR A 90 11.47 2.80 7.40
N SER A 91 12.70 3.21 7.70
CA SER A 91 13.23 4.48 7.17
C SER A 91 13.11 4.49 5.64
N ARG A 92 13.11 5.68 5.02
CA ARG A 92 12.91 5.80 3.56
C ARG A 92 13.88 4.92 2.76
N ASP A 93 15.15 4.88 3.14
CA ASP A 93 16.17 4.07 2.45
C ASP A 93 15.95 2.57 2.67
N MET A 94 15.55 2.17 3.89
CA MET A 94 15.23 0.78 4.19
C MET A 94 13.95 0.33 3.45
N ALA A 95 12.91 1.17 3.44
CA ALA A 95 11.69 0.93 2.70
C ALA A 95 11.99 0.76 1.21
N ALA A 96 12.81 1.64 0.62
CA ALA A 96 13.24 1.54 -0.78
C ALA A 96 13.91 0.21 -1.09
N ALA A 97 14.83 -0.26 -0.23
CA ALA A 97 15.48 -1.56 -0.40
C ALA A 97 14.48 -2.71 -0.34
N VAL A 98 13.52 -2.68 0.60
CA VAL A 98 12.47 -3.71 0.72
C VAL A 98 11.55 -3.69 -0.49
N TYR A 99 11.14 -2.50 -0.97
CA TYR A 99 10.33 -2.37 -2.18
C TYR A 99 11.00 -2.96 -3.41
N GLN A 100 12.31 -2.73 -3.59
CA GLN A 100 13.05 -3.35 -4.69
C GLN A 100 13.10 -4.87 -4.56
N GLY A 101 13.27 -5.39 -3.33
CA GLY A 101 13.16 -6.83 -3.07
C GLY A 101 11.79 -7.39 -3.47
N ILE A 102 10.70 -6.73 -3.05
CA ILE A 102 9.33 -7.14 -3.40
C ILE A 102 9.11 -7.07 -4.92
N LEU A 103 9.51 -5.98 -5.57
CA LEU A 103 9.37 -5.81 -7.01
C LEU A 103 10.07 -6.94 -7.79
N ASN A 104 11.28 -7.31 -7.37
CA ASN A 104 12.03 -8.39 -8.00
C ASN A 104 11.29 -9.74 -7.91
N GLU A 105 10.70 -10.06 -6.76
CA GLU A 105 9.92 -11.30 -6.62
C GLU A 105 8.60 -11.25 -7.38
N VAL A 106 7.90 -10.11 -7.34
CA VAL A 106 6.64 -9.92 -8.07
C VAL A 106 6.87 -10.05 -9.57
N LYS A 107 7.91 -9.42 -10.12
CA LYS A 107 8.25 -9.48 -11.56
C LYS A 107 8.51 -10.90 -12.07
N LYS A 108 9.05 -11.80 -11.24
CA LYS A 108 9.27 -13.21 -11.63
C LYS A 108 7.96 -13.93 -11.93
N LYS A 109 6.85 -13.48 -11.34
CA LYS A 109 5.54 -14.15 -11.41
C LYS A 109 4.46 -13.31 -12.10
N ALA A 110 4.62 -12.00 -12.24
CA ALA A 110 3.56 -11.14 -12.74
C ALA A 110 3.23 -11.35 -14.23
N GLU A 111 4.12 -11.99 -15.01
CA GLU A 111 3.93 -12.28 -16.45
C GLU A 111 3.70 -11.03 -17.32
N ARG A 112 3.97 -9.83 -16.76
CA ARG A 112 3.86 -8.52 -17.40
C ARG A 112 4.82 -7.53 -16.73
N ASP A 113 5.00 -6.37 -17.35
CA ASP A 113 5.66 -5.25 -16.70
C ASP A 113 4.82 -4.72 -15.54
N VAL A 114 5.49 -4.53 -14.40
CA VAL A 114 4.90 -4.04 -13.15
C VAL A 114 5.63 -2.78 -12.73
N GLU A 115 4.86 -1.71 -12.52
CA GLU A 115 5.32 -0.49 -11.88
C GLU A 115 5.04 -0.56 -10.38
N LEU A 116 6.06 -0.35 -9.54
CA LEU A 116 5.88 -0.26 -8.10
C LEU A 116 5.99 1.20 -7.64
N HIS A 117 5.02 1.63 -6.85
CA HIS A 117 5.08 2.89 -6.12
C HIS A 117 5.17 2.64 -4.62
N GLY A 118 6.28 3.09 -4.03
CA GLY A 118 6.57 2.92 -2.61
C GLY A 118 6.32 4.21 -1.86
N TYR A 119 5.68 4.13 -0.70
CA TYR A 119 5.39 5.26 0.17
C TYR A 119 5.69 4.92 1.63
N VAL A 120 6.02 5.92 2.44
CA VAL A 120 6.09 5.74 3.90
C VAL A 120 5.10 6.66 4.60
N PHE A 121 4.62 6.25 5.78
CA PHE A 121 3.80 7.09 6.65
C PHE A 121 4.40 7.24 8.05
N ASP A 122 4.21 8.40 8.67
CA ASP A 122 4.60 8.67 10.04
C ASP A 122 3.48 8.39 11.07
N THR A 123 3.75 8.59 12.35
CA THR A 123 2.77 8.37 13.44
C THR A 123 1.55 9.29 13.37
N LEU A 124 1.60 10.34 12.56
CA LEU A 124 0.48 11.25 12.29
C LEU A 124 -0.28 10.88 10.99
N GLY A 125 0.13 9.80 10.32
CA GLY A 125 -0.43 9.31 9.07
C GLY A 125 0.04 10.07 7.83
N ASN A 126 1.07 10.92 7.92
CA ASN A 126 1.52 11.70 6.76
C ASN A 126 2.25 10.79 5.76
N VAL A 127 1.65 10.63 4.57
CA VAL A 127 2.17 9.73 3.53
C VAL A 127 3.09 10.47 2.57
N ASN A 128 4.30 9.92 2.36
CA ASN A 128 5.35 10.49 1.52
C ASN A 128 5.88 9.45 0.51
N LYS A 129 6.07 9.84 -0.75
CA LYS A 129 6.60 8.96 -1.79
C LYS A 129 8.08 8.65 -1.57
N VAL A 130 8.46 7.40 -1.83
CA VAL A 130 9.83 6.88 -1.77
C VAL A 130 10.35 6.55 -3.17
N CYS A 131 9.62 5.75 -3.94
CA CYS A 131 9.95 5.35 -5.32
C CYS A 131 8.70 5.33 -6.20
#